data_AF-A0A2G8HSX1-F1
#
_entry.id   AF-A0A2G8HSX1-F1
#
_cell.length_a   1.000
_cell.length_b   1.000
_cell.length_c   1.000
_cell.angle_alpha   90.00
_cell.angle_beta   90.00
_cell.angle_gamma   90.00
#
_symmetry.space_group_name_H-M   'P 1'
#
loop_
_entity.id
_entity.type
_entity.pdbx_description
1 polymer ?
#
loop_
_entity_poly.entity_id
_entity_poly.type
_entity_poly.pdbx_seq_one_letter_code
_entity_poly.pdbx_strand_id
1 'polypeptide(L)'
;MISETQESVQLLNTAIIKSKEKKIDNNFEDRLADACHSPEMEALSVAITFLAEKQKISRDQAAISLIERMRELDSIWNDYVMMEGISNLKDLLTKSNHPTKQ
;
A
#
# COMPACT_ATOMS: atom_id res chain seq x y z
N MET A 1 -1.15 -48.21 -25.72
CA MET A 1 -2.14 -48.14 -24.63
C MET A 1 -1.39 -47.63 -23.42
N ILE A 2 -1.47 -46.34 -23.13
CA ILE A 2 -0.81 -45.74 -21.96
C ILE A 2 -1.51 -46.37 -20.74
N SER A 3 -0.75 -46.98 -19.84
CA SER A 3 -1.31 -47.70 -18.68
C SER A 3 -2.13 -46.72 -17.82
N GLU A 4 -3.33 -47.13 -17.36
CA GLU A 4 -4.17 -46.36 -16.41
C GLU A 4 -3.37 -45.84 -15.20
N THR A 5 -2.29 -46.56 -14.85
CA THR A 5 -1.35 -46.16 -13.81
C THR A 5 -0.54 -44.91 -14.18
N GLN A 6 -0.12 -44.74 -15.44
CA GLN A 6 0.61 -43.55 -15.88
C GLN A 6 -0.29 -42.30 -15.93
N GLU A 7 -1.56 -42.45 -16.33
CA GLU A 7 -2.54 -41.37 -16.31
C GLU A 7 -2.86 -40.92 -14.88
N SER A 8 -3.03 -41.88 -13.96
CA SER A 8 -3.21 -41.61 -12.54
C SER A 8 -1.99 -40.90 -11.93
N VAL A 9 -0.78 -41.31 -12.29
CA VAL A 9 0.47 -40.66 -11.86
C VAL A 9 0.59 -39.24 -12.42
N GLN A 10 0.19 -39.02 -13.68
CA GLN A 10 0.20 -37.69 -14.29
C GLN A 10 -0.80 -36.76 -13.62
N LEU A 11 -2.03 -37.23 -13.36
CA LEU A 11 -3.05 -36.49 -12.60
C LEU A 11 -2.56 -36.14 -11.19
N LEU A 12 -1.92 -37.09 -10.50
CA LEU A 12 -1.38 -36.87 -9.16
C LEU A 12 -0.23 -35.85 -9.18
N ASN A 13 0.68 -35.94 -10.16
CA ASN A 13 1.78 -34.99 -10.34
C ASN A 13 1.26 -33.58 -10.65
N THR A 14 0.25 -33.46 -11.53
CA THR A 14 -0.42 -32.18 -11.79
C THR A 14 -1.11 -31.64 -10.55
N ALA A 15 -1.78 -32.48 -9.75
CA ALA A 15 -2.40 -32.07 -8.51
C ALA A 15 -1.36 -31.61 -7.47
N ILE A 16 -0.22 -32.30 -7.36
CA ILE A 16 0.90 -31.92 -6.48
C ILE A 16 1.50 -30.58 -6.92
N ILE A 17 1.76 -30.38 -8.22
CA ILE A 17 2.27 -29.11 -8.76
C ILE A 17 1.27 -27.99 -8.51
N LYS A 18 -0.01 -28.16 -8.85
CA LYS A 18 -1.07 -27.15 -8.58
C LYS A 18 -1.27 -26.88 -7.08
N SER A 19 -1.10 -27.89 -6.22
CA SER A 19 -1.19 -27.71 -4.77
C SER A 19 0.02 -26.95 -4.19
N LYS A 20 1.17 -27.03 -4.87
CA LYS A 20 2.37 -26.25 -4.54
C LYS A 20 2.29 -24.84 -5.12
N GLU A 21 1.73 -24.65 -6.31
CA GLU A 21 1.38 -23.32 -6.86
C GLU A 21 0.41 -22.58 -5.92
N LYS A 22 -0.64 -23.24 -5.42
CA LYS A 22 -1.54 -22.67 -4.38
C LYS A 22 -0.83 -22.31 -3.06
N LYS A 23 0.36 -22.87 -2.79
CA LYS A 23 1.17 -22.55 -1.61
C LYS A 23 2.19 -21.43 -1.86
N ILE A 24 2.41 -21.05 -3.12
CA ILE A 24 3.22 -19.89 -3.49
C ILE A 24 2.26 -18.69 -3.56
N ASP A 25 2.02 -18.09 -2.40
CA ASP A 25 1.70 -16.67 -2.22
C ASP A 25 0.38 -16.06 -2.76
N ASN A 26 -0.75 -16.75 -2.56
CA ASN A 26 -2.04 -16.05 -2.53
C ASN A 26 -2.03 -14.85 -1.54
N ASN A 27 -1.23 -14.92 -0.48
CA ASN A 27 -1.15 -13.86 0.53
C ASN A 27 -0.64 -12.50 -0.03
N PHE A 28 0.27 -12.46 -1.01
CA PHE A 28 0.74 -11.17 -1.54
C PHE A 28 -0.25 -10.56 -2.53
N GLU A 29 -0.81 -11.38 -3.43
CA GLU A 29 -1.83 -10.92 -4.37
C GLU A 29 -3.11 -10.51 -3.64
N ASP A 30 -3.56 -11.29 -2.65
CA ASP A 30 -4.72 -10.96 -1.82
C ASP A 30 -4.47 -9.68 -1.01
N ARG A 31 -3.31 -9.52 -0.36
CA ARG A 31 -2.98 -8.28 0.38
C ARG A 31 -2.89 -7.06 -0.52
N LEU A 32 -2.38 -7.20 -1.74
CA LEU A 32 -2.34 -6.13 -2.72
C LEU A 32 -3.74 -5.80 -3.23
N ALA A 33 -4.54 -6.80 -3.52
CA ALA A 33 -5.92 -6.64 -3.94
C ALA A 33 -6.73 -5.94 -2.84
N ASP A 34 -6.62 -6.37 -1.59
CA ASP A 34 -7.30 -5.75 -0.45
C ASP A 34 -6.90 -4.29 -0.28
N ALA A 35 -5.61 -3.96 -0.42
CA ALA A 35 -5.13 -2.58 -0.35
C ALA A 35 -5.63 -1.71 -1.52
N CYS A 36 -5.74 -2.27 -2.73
CA CYS A 36 -6.24 -1.56 -3.90
C CYS A 36 -7.77 -1.35 -3.90
N HIS A 37 -8.52 -2.25 -3.27
CA HIS A 37 -9.98 -2.17 -3.16
C HIS A 37 -10.46 -1.55 -1.82
N SER A 38 -9.56 -0.92 -1.07
CA SER A 38 -9.90 -0.34 0.22
C SER A 38 -10.63 1.01 0.09
N PRO A 39 -11.48 1.39 1.06
CA PRO A 39 -12.14 2.71 1.07
C PRO A 39 -11.14 3.88 1.05
N GLU A 40 -9.95 3.69 1.61
CA GLU A 40 -8.87 4.68 1.57
C GLU A 40 -8.38 4.92 0.13
N MET A 41 -8.33 3.89 -0.70
CA MET A 41 -7.95 4.02 -2.10
C MET A 41 -9.03 4.76 -2.92
N GLU A 42 -10.31 4.58 -2.58
CA GLU A 42 -11.41 5.37 -3.17
C GLU A 42 -11.27 6.86 -2.81
N ALA A 43 -11.02 7.18 -1.54
CA ALA A 43 -10.77 8.55 -1.09
C ALA A 43 -9.54 9.17 -1.79
N LEU A 44 -8.48 8.38 -1.97
CA LEU A 44 -7.29 8.82 -2.70
C LEU A 44 -7.59 9.12 -4.17
N SER A 45 -8.45 8.32 -4.82
CA SER A 45 -8.89 8.57 -6.20
C SER A 45 -9.61 9.93 -6.35
N VAL A 46 -10.44 10.32 -5.36
CA VAL A 46 -11.06 11.65 -5.31
C VAL A 46 -10.00 12.74 -5.16
N ALA A 47 -9.04 12.56 -4.25
CA ALA A 47 -7.95 13.52 -4.05
C ALA A 47 -7.06 13.69 -5.31
N ILE A 48 -6.77 12.59 -6.02
CA ILE A 48 -6.05 12.61 -7.30
C ILE A 48 -6.82 13.42 -8.34
N THR A 49 -8.13 13.19 -8.45
CA THR A 49 -8.99 13.92 -9.39
C THR A 49 -9.00 15.41 -9.08
N PHE A 50 -9.22 15.77 -7.81
CA PHE A 50 -9.17 17.16 -7.35
C PHE A 50 -7.82 17.82 -7.66
N LEU A 51 -6.71 17.13 -7.40
CA LEU A 51 -5.38 17.69 -7.62
C LEU A 51 -5.08 17.86 -9.12
N ALA A 52 -5.47 16.91 -9.95
CA ALA A 52 -5.32 16.97 -11.39
C ALA A 52 -6.06 18.18 -11.97
N GLU A 53 -7.30 18.42 -11.54
CA GLU A 53 -8.10 19.58 -11.93
C GLU A 53 -7.47 20.89 -11.45
N LYS A 54 -7.08 20.93 -10.16
CA LYS A 54 -6.50 22.13 -9.53
C LYS A 54 -5.19 22.56 -10.19
N GLN A 55 -4.33 21.60 -10.54
CA GLN A 55 -3.02 21.86 -11.15
C GLN A 55 -3.04 21.84 -12.68
N LYS A 56 -4.16 21.46 -13.30
CA LYS A 56 -4.30 21.27 -14.75
C LYS A 56 -3.26 20.29 -15.32
N ILE A 57 -3.09 19.16 -14.65
CA ILE A 57 -2.18 18.07 -15.03
C ILE A 57 -2.96 16.77 -15.25
N SER A 58 -2.31 15.73 -15.79
CA SER A 58 -2.97 14.42 -15.92
C SER A 58 -3.19 13.77 -14.54
N ARG A 59 -4.18 12.86 -14.45
CA ARG A 59 -4.43 12.09 -13.23
C ARG A 59 -3.21 11.27 -12.80
N ASP A 60 -2.46 10.73 -13.77
CA ASP A 60 -1.23 9.99 -13.52
C ASP A 60 -0.15 10.89 -12.88
N GLN A 61 0.03 12.10 -13.41
CA GLN A 61 0.96 13.09 -12.86
C GLN A 61 0.54 13.53 -11.45
N ALA A 62 -0.75 13.74 -11.21
CA ALA A 62 -1.28 14.07 -9.89
C ALA A 62 -1.08 12.94 -8.87
N ALA A 63 -1.29 11.68 -9.29
CA ALA A 63 -1.05 10.51 -8.45
C ALA A 63 0.43 10.36 -8.05
N ILE A 64 1.34 10.50 -9.02
CA ILE A 64 2.79 10.49 -8.77
C ILE A 64 3.15 11.58 -7.75
N SER A 65 2.70 12.82 -7.98
CA SER A 65 3.01 13.95 -7.11
C SER A 65 2.49 13.77 -5.68
N LEU A 66 1.29 13.19 -5.49
CA LEU A 66 0.75 12.89 -4.16
C LEU A 66 1.59 11.84 -3.43
N ILE A 67 1.97 10.76 -4.09
CA ILE A 67 2.77 9.69 -3.50
C ILE A 67 4.17 10.19 -3.14
N GLU A 68 4.80 10.98 -4.00
CA GLU A 68 6.10 11.59 -3.72
C GLU A 68 6.04 12.49 -2.49
N ARG A 69 5.03 13.37 -2.39
CA ARG A 69 4.86 14.24 -1.23
C ARG A 69 4.60 13.48 0.07
N MET A 70 3.85 12.38 0.03
CA MET A 70 3.61 11.55 1.21
C MET A 70 4.88 10.83 1.68
N ARG A 71 5.71 10.34 0.75
CA ARG A 71 7.00 9.71 1.07
C ARG A 71 8.00 10.71 1.61
N GLU A 72 8.05 11.91 1.02
CA GLU A 72 8.86 13.02 1.51
C GLU A 72 8.46 13.39 2.95
N LEU A 73 7.16 13.50 3.22
CA LEU A 73 6.65 13.76 4.55
C LEU A 73 7.09 12.69 5.56
N ASP A 74 6.92 11.41 5.22
CA ASP A 74 7.36 10.29 6.08
C ASP A 74 8.87 10.34 6.36
N SER A 75 9.69 10.63 5.35
CA SER A 75 11.14 10.82 5.51
C SER A 75 11.47 11.96 6.46
N ILE A 76 10.84 13.13 6.29
CA ILE A 76 11.04 14.30 7.16
C ILE A 76 10.71 13.94 8.61
N TRP A 77 9.62 13.20 8.83
CA TRP A 77 9.24 12.74 10.16
C TRP A 77 10.26 11.77 10.76
N ASN A 78 10.77 10.83 9.97
CA ASN A 78 11.82 9.91 10.42
C ASN A 78 13.09 10.67 10.82
N ASP A 79 13.54 11.63 10.01
CA ASP A 79 14.70 12.47 10.31
C ASP A 79 14.48 13.29 11.59
N TYR A 80 13.29 13.90 11.71
CA TYR A 80 12.94 14.72 12.88
C TYR A 80 12.89 13.88 14.16
N VAL A 81 12.25 12.70 14.13
CA VAL A 81 12.23 11.76 15.26
C VAL A 81 13.65 11.36 15.64
N MET A 82 14.52 11.11 14.66
CA MET A 82 15.90 10.72 14.91
C MET A 82 16.74 11.85 15.53
N MET A 83 16.54 13.09 15.09
CA MET A 83 17.32 14.25 15.56
C MET A 83 16.82 14.81 16.90
N GLU A 84 15.50 14.89 17.12
CA GLU A 84 14.89 15.54 18.28
C GLU A 84 14.41 14.56 19.35
N GLY A 85 14.23 13.28 18.99
CA GLY A 85 13.67 12.26 19.86
C GLY A 85 12.14 12.37 20.03
N ILE A 86 11.51 11.23 20.32
CA ILE A 86 10.05 11.10 20.47
C ILE A 86 9.48 11.99 21.59
N SER A 87 10.27 12.33 22.61
CA SER A 87 9.84 13.14 23.74
C SER A 87 9.54 14.59 23.33
N ASN A 88 10.41 15.22 22.53
CA ASN A 88 10.20 16.59 22.04
C ASN A 88 8.98 16.66 21.11
N LEU A 89 8.70 15.58 20.36
CA LEU A 89 7.51 15.47 19.52
C LEU A 89 6.20 15.47 20.30
N LYS A 90 6.15 14.75 21.42
CA LYS A 90 4.95 14.74 22.27
C LYS A 90 4.65 16.15 22.79
N ASP A 91 5.68 16.90 23.17
CA ASP A 91 5.54 18.28 23.65
C ASP A 91 5.10 19.24 22.53
N LEU A 92 5.61 19.07 21.31
CA LEU A 92 5.26 19.92 20.17
C LEU A 92 3.82 19.66 19.68
N LEU A 93 3.39 18.39 19.68
CA LEU A 93 2.02 17.99 19.33
C LEU A 93 1.00 18.37 20.42
N THR A 94 1.37 18.37 21.70
CA THR A 94 0.48 18.83 22.78
C THR A 94 0.38 20.35 22.85
N LYS A 95 1.47 21.09 22.60
CA LYS A 95 1.45 22.56 22.55
C LYS A 95 0.66 23.10 21.36
N SER A 96 0.74 22.46 20.19
CA SER A 96 -0.02 22.87 19.00
C SER A 96 -1.52 22.58 19.09
N ASN A 97 -1.96 21.69 19.98
CA ASN A 97 -3.36 21.38 20.26
C ASN A 97 -4.01 22.26 21.33
N HIS A 98 -3.29 23.25 21.88
CA HIS A 98 -3.92 24.31 22.67
C HIS A 98 -4.11 25.54 21.78
N PRO A 99 -5.33 25.82 21.28
CA PRO A 99 -5.59 27.12 20.71
C PRO A 99 -5.36 28.12 21.83
N THR A 100 -4.39 29.00 21.63
CA THR A 100 -4.17 30.16 22.48
C THR A 100 -5.49 30.90 22.57
N LYS A 101 -6.22 30.70 23.67
CA LYS A 101 -7.36 31.54 24.02
C LYS A 101 -6.77 32.92 24.30
N GLN A 102 -6.82 33.80 23.30
CA GLN A 102 -6.89 35.24 23.53
C GLN A 102 -8.31 35.61 23.92
#